data_AF-A0A2E3JQS4-F1
#
_entry.id   AF-A0A2E3JQS4-F1
#
_cell.length_a   1.000
_cell.length_b   1.000
_cell.length_c   1.000
_cell.angle_alpha   90.00
_cell.angle_beta   90.00
_cell.angle_gamma   90.00
#
_symmetry.space_group_name_H-M   'P 1'
#
loop_
_entity.id
_entity.type
_entity.pdbx_description
1 polymer ?
#
loop_
_entity_poly.entity_id
_entity_poly.type
_entity_poly.pdbx_seq_one_letter_code
_entity_poly.pdbx_strand_id
1 'polypeptide(L)'
;MVNTYINLNGRHSSFLEKLNKIDINEVKDLQKGIFDILQFAITSDDLLEETKKNLSDLESSSRPIPKLIVVESENFQSITNLINDPYIDAINIDAPEEELRTRIYSLIGNVEGEKINFNNLDINLKTFEASLDGEVLDLTFMEYQLLKFFVENQNTVW
;
A
#
# COMPACT_ATOMS: atom_id res chain seq x y z
N MET A 1 2.80 -9.33 -2.59
CA MET A 1 1.82 -9.72 -1.56
C MET A 1 1.86 -8.72 -0.42
N VAL A 2 0.77 -7.98 -0.22
CA VAL A 2 0.68 -6.85 0.74
C VAL A 2 0.28 -7.36 2.12
N ASN A 3 1.12 -7.13 3.12
CA ASN A 3 0.80 -7.48 4.51
C ASN A 3 -0.21 -6.49 5.08
N THR A 4 -1.41 -6.98 5.37
CA THR A 4 -2.58 -6.16 5.70
C THR A 4 -3.20 -6.62 7.02
N TYR A 5 -3.45 -5.66 7.92
CA TYR A 5 -4.32 -5.88 9.08
C TYR A 5 -5.78 -5.71 8.66
N ILE A 6 -6.62 -6.73 8.88
CA ILE A 6 -8.03 -6.69 8.50
C ILE A 6 -8.88 -6.64 9.77
N ASN A 7 -9.64 -5.56 9.93
CA ASN A 7 -10.60 -5.37 11.02
C ASN A 7 -11.99 -5.12 10.45
N LEU A 8 -12.65 -6.20 10.05
CA LEU A 8 -13.99 -6.18 9.47
C LEU A 8 -14.92 -7.06 10.30
N ASN A 9 -16.19 -6.66 10.40
CA ASN A 9 -17.23 -7.46 11.06
C ASN A 9 -18.08 -8.25 10.05
N GLY A 10 -19.02 -9.07 10.56
CA GLY A 10 -19.87 -9.95 9.74
C GLY A 10 -20.74 -9.25 8.68
N ARG A 11 -20.96 -7.93 8.79
CA ARG A 11 -21.65 -7.13 7.75
C ARG A 11 -20.88 -7.13 6.42
N HIS A 12 -19.56 -7.33 6.48
CA HIS A 12 -18.66 -7.24 5.34
C HIS A 12 -18.26 -8.61 4.77
N SER A 13 -19.05 -9.64 5.02
CA SER A 13 -18.78 -11.02 4.57
C SER A 13 -18.59 -11.12 3.05
N SER A 14 -19.43 -10.43 2.27
CA SER A 14 -19.29 -10.36 0.80
C SER A 14 -18.00 -9.68 0.34
N PHE A 15 -17.45 -8.77 1.15
CA PHE A 15 -16.21 -8.07 0.86
C PHE A 15 -14.98 -8.92 1.20
N LEU A 16 -15.04 -9.72 2.27
CA LEU A 16 -13.97 -10.66 2.63
C LEU A 16 -13.70 -11.65 1.49
N GLU A 17 -14.73 -12.11 0.78
CA GLU A 17 -14.56 -12.98 -0.39
C GLU A 17 -13.78 -12.31 -1.53
N LYS A 18 -13.94 -11.00 -1.71
CA LYS A 18 -13.19 -10.22 -2.71
C LYS A 18 -11.70 -10.10 -2.34
N LEU A 19 -11.39 -9.96 -1.05
CA LEU A 19 -10.00 -9.85 -0.58
C LEU A 19 -9.18 -11.10 -0.88
N ASN A 20 -9.78 -12.29 -0.85
CA ASN A 20 -9.11 -13.55 -1.19
C ASN A 20 -8.62 -13.62 -2.65
N LYS A 21 -9.14 -12.77 -3.53
CA LYS A 21 -8.74 -12.70 -4.95
C LYS A 21 -7.64 -11.67 -5.22
N ILE A 22 -7.24 -10.92 -4.21
CA ILE A 22 -6.19 -9.91 -4.28
C ILE A 22 -4.95 -10.47 -3.57
N ASP A 23 -3.77 -10.03 -4.00
CA ASP A 23 -2.48 -10.44 -3.46
C ASP A 23 -2.21 -9.84 -2.06
N ILE A 24 -3.07 -10.18 -1.09
CA ILE A 24 -3.07 -9.69 0.30
C ILE A 24 -2.71 -10.84 1.25
N ASN A 25 -1.81 -10.55 2.20
CA ASN A 25 -1.50 -11.43 3.31
C ASN A 25 -2.13 -10.85 4.60
N GLU A 26 -3.10 -11.56 5.20
CA GLU A 26 -3.75 -11.12 6.42
C GLU A 26 -2.83 -11.31 7.64
N VAL A 27 -2.56 -10.22 8.36
CA VAL A 27 -1.78 -10.21 9.60
C VAL A 27 -2.75 -10.17 10.78
N LYS A 28 -2.87 -11.29 11.52
CA LYS A 28 -3.81 -11.42 12.65
C LYS A 28 -3.20 -11.09 14.01
N ASP A 29 -1.90 -11.32 14.14
CA ASP A 29 -1.16 -11.05 15.37
C ASP A 29 -0.43 -9.73 15.22
N LEU A 30 -0.58 -8.80 16.16
CA LEU A 30 0.07 -7.48 16.14
C LEU A 30 1.21 -7.39 17.17
N GLN A 31 1.77 -8.54 17.58
CA GLN A 31 2.86 -8.61 18.54
C GLN A 31 4.16 -7.91 18.07
N LYS A 32 5.00 -7.55 19.07
CA LYS A 32 6.28 -6.86 18.87
C LYS A 32 7.18 -7.65 17.91
N GLY A 33 7.53 -7.03 16.78
CA GLY A 33 8.35 -7.60 15.72
C GLY A 33 7.74 -7.45 14.32
N ILE A 34 6.45 -7.11 14.24
CA ILE A 34 5.68 -6.98 12.99
C ILE A 34 5.75 -5.56 12.40
N PHE A 35 6.36 -4.62 13.13
CA PHE A 35 6.53 -3.21 12.75
C PHE A 35 7.06 -3.01 11.34
N ASP A 36 8.01 -3.85 10.90
CA ASP A 36 8.65 -3.69 9.61
C ASP A 36 7.87 -4.29 8.44
N ILE A 37 6.92 -5.20 8.72
CA ILE A 37 6.22 -5.96 7.69
C ILE A 37 4.82 -5.45 7.41
N LEU A 38 4.14 -4.81 8.37
CA LEU A 38 2.76 -4.32 8.18
C LEU A 38 2.76 -3.07 7.30
N GLN A 39 2.04 -3.13 6.18
CA GLN A 39 2.04 -2.09 5.15
C GLN A 39 0.70 -1.36 5.04
N PHE A 40 -0.38 -2.00 5.50
CA PHE A 40 -1.72 -1.56 5.18
C PHE A 40 -2.74 -2.04 6.21
N ALA A 41 -3.88 -1.35 6.31
CA ALA A 41 -5.02 -1.80 7.09
C ALA A 41 -6.34 -1.64 6.34
N ILE A 42 -7.25 -2.60 6.52
CA ILE A 42 -8.62 -2.56 6.02
C ILE A 42 -9.54 -2.58 7.24
N THR A 43 -10.45 -1.61 7.34
CA THR A 43 -11.36 -1.48 8.48
C THR A 43 -12.75 -1.11 8.00
N SER A 44 -13.79 -1.40 8.79
CA SER A 44 -15.12 -0.82 8.55
C SER A 44 -15.25 0.56 9.21
N ASP A 45 -16.25 1.32 8.81
CA ASP A 45 -16.58 2.63 9.35
C ASP A 45 -16.79 2.61 10.87
N ASP A 46 -17.48 1.58 11.37
CA ASP A 46 -17.78 1.41 12.80
C ASP A 46 -16.59 0.92 13.64
N LEU A 47 -15.57 0.34 13.00
CA LEU A 47 -14.39 -0.22 13.67
C LEU A 47 -13.15 0.67 13.54
N LEU A 48 -13.23 1.81 12.87
CA LEU A 48 -12.08 2.67 12.60
C LEU A 48 -11.34 3.10 13.87
N GLU A 49 -12.06 3.49 14.92
CA GLU A 49 -11.45 3.94 16.17
C GLU A 49 -10.77 2.78 16.92
N GLU A 50 -11.35 1.57 16.86
CA GLU A 50 -10.71 0.37 17.37
C GLU A 50 -9.44 0.03 16.58
N THR A 51 -9.50 0.13 15.25
CA THR A 51 -8.35 -0.09 14.36
C THR A 51 -7.22 0.88 14.69
N LYS A 52 -7.50 2.18 14.85
CA LYS A 52 -6.48 3.17 15.26
C LYS A 52 -5.85 2.81 16.61
N LYS A 53 -6.65 2.36 17.58
CA LYS A 53 -6.15 1.93 18.88
C LYS A 53 -5.28 0.68 18.78
N ASN A 54 -5.67 -0.30 17.95
CA ASN A 54 -4.90 -1.53 17.76
C ASN A 54 -3.57 -1.27 17.05
N LEU A 55 -3.51 -0.25 16.19
CA LEU A 55 -2.32 0.13 15.45
C LEU A 55 -1.48 1.21 16.14
N SER A 56 -1.93 1.81 17.25
CA SER A 56 -1.29 2.98 17.86
C SER A 56 0.17 2.73 18.28
N ASP A 57 0.48 1.49 18.66
CA ASP A 57 1.85 1.12 19.01
C ASP A 57 2.71 0.92 17.77
N LEU A 58 2.10 0.55 16.63
CA LEU A 58 2.76 0.20 15.36
C LEU A 58 2.93 1.38 14.40
N GLU A 59 2.08 2.40 14.52
CA GLU A 59 2.10 3.58 13.66
C GLU A 59 2.66 4.82 14.36
N SER A 60 3.27 5.71 13.57
CA SER A 60 3.80 6.98 14.05
C SER A 60 3.69 8.05 12.97
N SER A 61 3.87 9.32 13.32
CA SER A 61 3.82 10.40 12.33
C SER A 61 4.87 10.26 11.21
N SER A 62 6.01 9.61 11.48
CA SER A 62 7.04 9.32 10.48
C SER A 62 6.82 8.01 9.72
N ARG A 63 5.93 7.14 10.23
CA ARG A 63 5.57 5.86 9.61
C ARG A 63 4.08 5.60 9.81
N PRO A 64 3.21 6.32 9.10
CA PRO A 64 1.78 6.09 9.15
C PRO A 64 1.44 4.77 8.44
N ILE A 65 0.41 4.08 8.93
CA ILE A 65 -0.13 2.90 8.26
C ILE A 65 -1.38 3.35 7.48
N PRO A 66 -1.36 3.29 6.13
CA PRO A 66 -2.53 3.64 5.33
C PRO A 66 -3.72 2.72 5.62
N LYS A 67 -4.92 3.30 5.63
CA LYS A 67 -6.16 2.63 6.02
C LYS A 67 -7.20 2.78 4.91
N LEU A 68 -7.77 1.67 4.49
CA LEU A 68 -8.94 1.66 3.62
C LEU A 68 -10.19 1.36 4.43
N ILE A 69 -11.12 2.29 4.44
CA ILE A 69 -12.40 2.15 5.12
C ILE A 69 -13.40 1.51 4.16
N VAL A 70 -13.94 0.36 4.53
CA VAL A 70 -15.04 -0.28 3.83
C VAL A 70 -16.35 0.30 4.37
N VAL A 71 -17.17 0.84 3.48
CA VAL A 71 -18.38 1.59 3.87
C VAL A 71 -19.56 1.17 3.00
N GLU A 72 -20.72 1.06 3.63
CA GLU A 72 -22.01 0.90 2.92
C GLU A 72 -22.47 2.25 2.35
N SER A 73 -23.18 2.24 1.22
CA SER A 73 -23.60 3.48 0.53
C SER A 73 -24.33 4.47 1.44
N GLU A 74 -25.13 3.96 2.38
CA GLU A 74 -25.91 4.72 3.35
C GLU A 74 -25.07 5.40 4.44
N ASN A 75 -23.86 4.88 4.71
CA ASN A 75 -22.99 5.37 5.78
C ASN A 75 -21.84 6.27 5.27
N PHE A 76 -21.78 6.52 3.95
CA PHE A 76 -20.70 7.31 3.35
C PHE A 76 -20.59 8.72 3.94
N GLN A 77 -21.72 9.33 4.32
CA GLN A 77 -21.71 10.68 4.88
C GLN A 77 -20.94 10.77 6.20
N SER A 78 -20.93 9.70 6.99
CA SER A 78 -20.27 9.60 8.29
C SER A 78 -18.75 9.66 8.20
N ILE A 79 -18.17 9.30 7.05
CA ILE A 79 -16.71 9.26 6.84
C ILE A 79 -16.17 10.44 6.04
N THR A 80 -17.02 11.36 5.56
CA THR A 80 -16.63 12.47 4.67
C THR A 80 -15.49 13.33 5.24
N ASN A 81 -15.48 13.54 6.56
CA ASN A 81 -14.46 14.34 7.24
C ASN A 81 -13.08 13.65 7.29
N LEU A 82 -13.05 12.32 7.12
CA LEU A 82 -11.84 11.50 7.18
C LEU A 82 -11.08 11.48 5.85
N ILE A 83 -11.73 11.86 4.74
CA ILE A 83 -11.16 11.89 3.38
C ILE A 83 -10.05 12.96 3.25
N ASN A 84 -9.92 13.86 4.23
CA ASN A 84 -8.84 14.85 4.25
C ASN A 84 -7.50 14.28 4.75
N ASP A 85 -7.46 13.06 5.28
CA ASP A 85 -6.23 12.40 5.70
C ASP A 85 -5.57 11.69 4.50
N PRO A 86 -4.33 12.04 4.11
CA PRO A 86 -3.66 11.44 2.96
C PRO A 86 -3.39 9.94 3.09
N TYR A 87 -3.50 9.37 4.30
CA TYR A 87 -3.31 7.95 4.56
C TYR A 87 -4.64 7.22 4.74
N ILE A 88 -5.77 7.87 4.51
CA ILE A 88 -7.11 7.26 4.60
C ILE A 88 -7.84 7.43 3.28
N ASP A 89 -8.34 6.32 2.75
CA ASP A 89 -9.32 6.33 1.66
C ASP A 89 -10.47 5.41 2.03
N ALA A 90 -11.56 5.48 1.27
CA ALA A 90 -12.74 4.68 1.48
C ALA A 90 -13.20 3.99 0.21
N ILE A 91 -13.81 2.82 0.38
CA ILE A 91 -14.40 2.05 -0.70
C ILE A 91 -15.80 1.60 -0.32
N ASN A 92 -16.68 1.58 -1.32
CA ASN A 92 -17.99 0.99 -1.15
C ASN A 92 -17.89 -0.53 -1.01
N ILE A 93 -18.68 -1.14 -0.12
CA ILE A 93 -18.72 -2.61 0.06
C ILE A 93 -19.00 -3.35 -1.27
N ASP A 94 -19.80 -2.75 -2.16
CA ASP A 94 -20.18 -3.33 -3.45
C ASP A 94 -19.22 -3.00 -4.58
N ALA A 95 -18.14 -2.25 -4.32
CA ALA A 95 -17.18 -1.85 -5.34
C ALA A 95 -16.57 -3.06 -6.06
N PRO A 96 -16.24 -2.91 -7.37
CA PRO A 96 -15.61 -3.97 -8.14
C PRO A 96 -14.19 -4.24 -7.66
N GLU A 97 -13.69 -5.44 -7.93
CA GLU A 97 -12.34 -5.89 -7.54
C GLU A 97 -11.23 -4.98 -8.11
N GLU A 98 -11.42 -4.45 -9.31
CA GLU A 98 -10.49 -3.51 -9.94
C GLU A 98 -10.38 -2.20 -9.15
N GLU A 99 -11.50 -1.64 -8.67
CA GLU A 99 -11.46 -0.43 -7.85
C GLU A 99 -10.75 -0.68 -6.51
N LEU A 100 -11.07 -1.81 -5.88
CA LEU A 100 -10.41 -2.24 -4.63
C LEU A 100 -8.90 -2.35 -4.83
N ARG A 101 -8.47 -3.02 -5.89
CA ARG A 101 -7.06 -3.15 -6.27
C ARG A 101 -6.41 -1.78 -6.46
N THR A 102 -7.01 -0.90 -7.26
CA THR A 102 -6.47 0.44 -7.53
C THR A 102 -6.35 1.27 -6.26
N ARG A 103 -7.36 1.27 -5.38
CA ARG A 103 -7.33 2.04 -4.13
C ARG A 103 -6.26 1.54 -3.16
N ILE A 104 -6.12 0.22 -3.01
CA ILE A 104 -5.08 -0.39 -2.17
C ILE A 104 -3.70 0.06 -2.67
N TYR A 105 -3.40 -0.08 -3.96
CA TYR A 105 -2.09 0.31 -4.50
C TYR A 105 -1.85 1.83 -4.46
N SER A 106 -2.90 2.63 -4.64
CA SER A 106 -2.80 4.09 -4.52
C SER A 106 -2.46 4.52 -3.10
N LEU A 107 -3.07 3.89 -2.09
CA LEU A 107 -2.85 4.23 -0.67
C LEU A 107 -1.48 3.79 -0.15
N ILE A 108 -1.02 2.60 -0.52
CA ILE A 108 0.29 2.10 -0.08
C ILE A 108 1.41 2.90 -0.76
N GLY A 109 1.10 3.54 -1.90
CA GLY A 109 2.10 4.12 -2.78
C GLY A 109 2.78 2.99 -3.54
N ASN A 110 2.69 3.07 -4.87
CA ASN A 110 3.34 2.24 -5.88
C ASN A 110 4.32 1.16 -5.34
N VAL A 111 3.77 0.04 -4.86
CA VAL A 111 4.56 -1.07 -4.27
C VAL A 111 5.44 -1.75 -5.33
N GLU A 112 5.19 -1.49 -6.62
CA GLU A 112 5.96 -2.02 -7.74
C GLU A 112 6.44 -0.97 -8.75
N GLY A 113 5.83 0.21 -8.83
CA GLY A 113 6.16 1.18 -9.88
C GLY A 113 7.05 2.35 -9.47
N GLU A 114 7.58 2.36 -8.25
CA GLU A 114 8.61 3.32 -7.83
C GLU A 114 10.00 2.68 -7.69
N LYS A 115 10.11 1.36 -7.87
CA LYS A 115 11.40 0.67 -7.94
C LYS A 115 11.47 -0.24 -9.15
N ILE A 116 12.49 -0.07 -9.98
CA ILE A 116 12.81 -1.00 -11.06
C ILE A 116 13.89 -1.94 -10.54
N ASN A 117 13.57 -3.24 -10.47
CA ASN A 117 14.55 -4.27 -10.09
C ASN A 117 15.00 -5.01 -11.34
N PHE A 118 16.31 -5.04 -11.59
CA PHE A 118 16.92 -5.73 -12.72
C PHE A 118 18.16 -6.51 -12.26
N ASN A 119 18.02 -7.83 -12.12
CA ASN A 119 19.03 -8.69 -11.51
C ASN A 119 19.42 -8.19 -10.11
N ASN A 120 20.64 -7.71 -9.94
CA ASN A 120 21.19 -7.16 -8.71
C ASN A 120 21.16 -5.62 -8.66
N LEU A 121 20.50 -4.97 -9.63
CA LEU A 121 20.30 -3.53 -9.69
C LEU A 121 18.89 -3.17 -9.21
N ASP A 122 18.79 -2.29 -8.22
CA ASP A 122 17.54 -1.67 -7.80
C ASP A 122 17.59 -0.17 -8.17
N ILE A 123 16.54 0.35 -8.83
CA ILE A 123 16.43 1.77 -9.20
C ILE A 123 15.20 2.38 -8.54
N ASN A 124 15.39 3.31 -7.61
CA ASN A 124 14.32 4.02 -6.93
C ASN A 124 13.91 5.31 -7.68
N LEU A 125 12.76 5.26 -8.31
CA LEU A 125 12.16 6.35 -9.10
C LEU A 125 11.72 7.54 -8.25
N LYS A 126 11.52 7.36 -6.93
CA LYS A 126 11.14 8.44 -6.01
C LYS A 126 12.35 9.21 -5.49
N THR A 127 13.42 8.52 -5.14
CA THR A 127 14.65 9.15 -4.61
C THR A 127 15.65 9.50 -5.71
N PHE A 128 15.41 9.05 -6.96
CA PHE A 128 16.37 9.15 -8.06
C PHE A 128 17.71 8.48 -7.74
N GLU A 129 17.67 7.39 -6.98
CA GLU A 129 18.84 6.61 -6.57
C GLU A 129 18.84 5.25 -7.25
N ALA A 130 20.03 4.69 -7.49
CA ALA A 130 20.19 3.31 -7.91
C ALA A 130 21.18 2.62 -6.97
N SER A 131 20.96 1.33 -6.69
CA SER A 131 21.88 0.49 -5.93
C SER A 131 22.22 -0.79 -6.69
N LEU A 132 23.48 -1.20 -6.64
CA LEU A 132 23.95 -2.46 -7.20
C LEU A 132 24.49 -3.33 -6.08
N ASP A 133 23.99 -4.56 -5.95
CA ASP A 133 24.35 -5.48 -4.86
C ASP A 133 24.15 -4.84 -3.46
N GLY A 134 23.13 -3.97 -3.33
CA GLY A 134 22.82 -3.23 -2.10
C GLY A 134 23.67 -1.98 -1.84
N GLU A 135 24.67 -1.69 -2.67
CA GLU A 135 25.51 -0.48 -2.56
C GLU A 135 24.94 0.65 -3.43
N VAL A 136 24.76 1.84 -2.86
CA VAL A 136 24.23 3.02 -3.58
C VAL A 136 25.27 3.53 -4.58
N LEU A 137 24.85 3.73 -5.83
CA LEU A 137 25.69 4.28 -6.89
C LEU A 137 25.68 5.81 -6.84
N ASP A 138 26.86 6.42 -6.88
CA ASP A 138 26.99 7.87 -7.06
C ASP A 138 26.83 8.20 -8.55
N LEU A 139 25.61 8.52 -8.95
CA LEU A 139 25.24 8.85 -10.32
C LEU A 139 24.82 10.31 -10.41
N THR A 140 25.29 10.99 -11.44
CA THR A 140 24.63 12.22 -11.87
C THR A 140 23.21 11.92 -12.35
N PHE A 141 22.36 12.94 -12.37
CA PHE A 141 21.00 12.79 -12.87
C PHE A 141 20.93 12.19 -14.28
N MET A 142 21.86 12.57 -15.17
CA MET A 142 21.88 12.05 -16.55
C MET A 142 22.27 10.57 -16.61
N GLU A 143 23.22 10.13 -15.78
CA GLU A 143 23.62 8.73 -15.70
C GLU A 143 22.50 7.86 -15.12
N TYR A 144 21.81 8.36 -14.10
CA TYR A 144 20.60 7.72 -13.58
C TYR A 144 19.52 7.56 -14.66
N GLN A 145 19.22 8.62 -15.42
CA GLN A 145 18.21 8.58 -16.49
C GLN A 145 18.61 7.59 -17.59
N LEU A 146 19.90 7.55 -17.95
CA LEU A 146 20.41 6.64 -18.96
C LEU A 146 20.36 5.17 -18.50
N LEU A 147 20.71 4.91 -17.24
CA LEU A 147 20.62 3.58 -16.63
C LEU A 147 19.17 3.09 -16.61
N LYS A 148 18.25 3.94 -16.12
CA LYS A 148 16.80 3.67 -16.16
C LYS A 148 16.34 3.32 -17.57
N PHE A 149 16.72 4.13 -18.55
CA PHE A 149 16.35 3.94 -19.95
C PHE A 149 16.84 2.59 -20.49
N PHE A 150 18.08 2.19 -20.23
CA PHE A 150 18.58 0.88 -20.69
C PHE A 150 17.83 -0.30 -20.07
N VAL A 151 17.48 -0.20 -18.79
CA VAL A 151 16.71 -1.23 -18.10
C VAL A 151 15.29 -1.34 -18.67
N GLU A 152 14.66 -0.21 -19.02
CA GLU A 152 13.32 -0.18 -19.63
C GLU A 152 13.32 -0.64 -21.11
N ASN A 153 14.45 -0.58 -21.81
CA ASN A 153 14.55 -0.78 -23.27
C ASN A 153 15.51 -1.92 -23.67
N GLN A 154 15.57 -3.02 -22.91
CA GLN A 154 16.55 -4.12 -23.09
C GLN A 154 16.59 -4.76 -24.49
N ASN A 155 15.50 -4.68 -25.26
CA ASN A 155 15.38 -5.33 -26.58
C ASN A 155 15.34 -4.33 -27.74
N THR A 156 15.60 -3.05 -27.49
CA THR A 156 15.63 -2.02 -28.51
C THR A 156 17.09 -1.77 -28.89
N VAL A 157 17.47 -2.15 -30.11
CA VAL A 157 18.78 -1.82 -30.68
C VAL A 157 18.64 -0.47 -31.39
N TRP A 158 19.45 0.51 -30.98
CA TRP A 158 19.46 1.88 -31.51
C TRP A 158 20.61 2.04 -32.50
#